data_AF-A0A384JKN3-F1
#
_entry.id   AF-A0A384JKN3-F1
#
_cell.length_a   1.000
_cell.length_b   1.000
_cell.length_c   1.000
_cell.angle_alpha   90.00
_cell.angle_beta   90.00
_cell.angle_gamma   90.00
#
_symmetry.space_group_name_H-M   'P 1'
#
loop_
_entity.id
_entity.type
_entity.pdbx_description
1 polymer ?
#
loop_
_entity_poly.entity_id
_entity_poly.type
_entity_poly.pdbx_seq_one_letter_code
_entity_poly.pdbx_strand_id
1 'polypeptide(L)'
;MYSASLELPQISNQSSMERADREPETANTIKTAASVHTMRTRNTGASTSGSRVPHERGYRKLATFMTKVDDVVIFRRFSKLNMLNLLRLQAELASLELSYEAACNIDDDSKDSQERGFTQSFYELREFGQISPGSQLELLDRINDTLHKYSR
;
A
#
# COMPACT_ATOMS: atom_id res chain seq x y z
N MET A 1 -25.72 49.13 21.54
CA MET A 1 -26.02 47.70 21.75
C MET A 1 -26.50 47.16 20.41
N TYR A 2 -25.63 46.46 19.68
CA TYR A 2 -25.95 45.89 18.38
C TYR A 2 -26.37 44.43 18.57
N SER A 3 -27.63 44.14 18.23
CA SER A 3 -28.17 42.79 18.12
C SER A 3 -28.11 42.39 16.65
N ALA A 4 -27.17 41.53 16.27
CA ALA A 4 -27.10 40.96 14.93
C ALA A 4 -27.73 39.56 14.97
N SER A 5 -28.91 39.43 14.37
CA SER A 5 -29.55 38.14 14.08
C SER A 5 -28.81 37.46 12.93
N LEU A 6 -28.28 36.25 13.17
CA LEU A 6 -27.76 35.36 12.13
C LEU A 6 -28.94 34.60 11.49
N GLU A 7 -29.27 34.91 10.23
CA GLU A 7 -30.02 33.98 9.39
C GLU A 7 -29.05 33.10 8.58
N LEU A 8 -29.15 31.79 8.79
CA LEU A 8 -28.47 30.76 7.99
C LEU A 8 -29.33 30.43 6.76
N PRO A 9 -28.75 30.36 5.54
CA PRO A 9 -29.52 29.97 4.36
C PRO A 9 -29.82 28.46 4.37
N GLN A 10 -31.10 28.15 4.15
CA GLN A 10 -31.63 26.80 3.97
C GLN A 10 -31.09 26.20 2.66
N ILE A 11 -30.37 25.07 2.73
CA ILE A 11 -30.01 24.30 1.54
C ILE A 11 -31.04 23.17 1.40
N SER A 12 -31.95 23.39 0.44
CA SER A 12 -32.96 22.45 -0.02
C SER A 12 -32.31 21.30 -0.80
N ASN A 13 -32.64 20.06 -0.42
CA ASN A 13 -32.32 18.85 -1.17
C ASN A 13 -33.03 18.87 -2.54
N GLN A 14 -32.27 18.77 -3.63
CA GLN A 14 -32.79 18.36 -4.94
C GLN A 14 -31.83 17.38 -5.61
N SER A 15 -32.33 16.15 -5.73
CA SER A 15 -31.85 15.11 -6.63
C SER A 15 -32.11 15.54 -8.07
N SER A 16 -31.09 15.52 -8.93
CA SER A 16 -31.26 15.46 -10.39
C SER A 16 -30.01 14.84 -11.02
N MET A 17 -30.31 13.93 -11.92
CA MET A 17 -29.45 12.92 -12.51
C MET A 17 -28.94 13.47 -13.86
N GLU A 18 -27.65 13.76 -13.96
CA GLU A 18 -27.02 14.24 -15.20
C GLU A 18 -25.83 13.31 -15.53
N ARG A 19 -26.08 12.30 -16.36
CA ARG A 19 -25.04 11.43 -16.95
C ARG A 19 -24.82 11.87 -18.39
N ALA A 20 -23.58 12.29 -18.65
CA ALA A 20 -23.11 12.75 -19.94
C ALA A 20 -22.96 11.61 -20.96
N ASP A 21 -23.42 11.88 -22.17
CA ASP A 21 -23.10 11.17 -23.40
C ASP A 21 -21.61 11.27 -23.75
N ARG A 22 -21.00 10.14 -24.14
CA ARG A 22 -19.99 10.07 -25.21
C ARG A 22 -19.68 8.62 -25.58
N GLU A 23 -20.14 8.22 -26.76
CA GLU A 23 -19.69 7.06 -27.51
C GLU A 23 -18.22 7.19 -27.96
N PRO A 24 -17.58 6.05 -28.30
CA PRO A 24 -16.85 6.04 -29.56
C PRO A 24 -17.15 4.81 -30.44
N GLU A 25 -17.84 5.03 -31.57
CA GLU A 25 -17.54 4.36 -32.85
C GLU A 25 -16.19 4.91 -33.38
N THR A 26 -15.31 4.19 -34.07
CA THR A 26 -15.55 3.38 -35.27
C THR A 26 -14.53 2.25 -35.45
N ALA A 27 -15.09 1.16 -35.98
CA ALA A 27 -14.49 0.11 -36.79
C ALA A 27 -13.21 0.45 -37.57
N ASN A 28 -12.30 -0.52 -37.62
CA ASN A 28 -11.81 -0.99 -38.92
C ASN A 28 -11.52 -2.50 -38.87
N THR A 29 -12.53 -3.24 -39.30
CA THR A 29 -12.43 -4.64 -39.71
C THR A 29 -11.89 -4.67 -41.13
N ILE A 30 -10.77 -5.38 -41.35
CA ILE A 30 -10.52 -6.04 -42.64
C ILE A 30 -10.43 -7.54 -42.37
N LYS A 31 -11.54 -8.21 -42.70
CA LYS A 31 -11.58 -9.64 -43.02
C LYS A 31 -10.93 -9.83 -44.40
N THR A 32 -10.32 -11.00 -44.64
CA THR A 32 -10.68 -11.93 -45.74
C THR A 32 -9.49 -12.74 -46.28
N ALA A 33 -9.77 -14.04 -46.44
CA ALA A 33 -9.18 -15.05 -47.35
C ALA A 33 -7.69 -15.39 -47.20
N ALA A 34 -7.34 -16.60 -46.78
CA ALA A 34 -7.45 -17.87 -47.51
C ALA A 34 -6.43 -18.05 -48.64
N SER A 35 -5.87 -19.26 -48.65
CA SER A 35 -5.22 -19.95 -49.77
C SER A 35 -3.75 -19.67 -50.05
N VAL A 36 -2.91 -20.55 -49.50
CA VAL A 36 -2.03 -21.46 -50.25
C VAL A 36 -1.71 -21.01 -51.69
N HIS A 37 -0.47 -20.56 -51.95
CA HIS A 37 0.41 -21.12 -53.01
C HIS A 37 1.82 -20.48 -52.98
N THR A 38 2.84 -21.35 -53.00
CA THR A 38 4.25 -21.15 -53.41
C THR A 38 5.23 -20.41 -52.48
N MET A 39 6.06 -21.18 -51.78
CA MET A 39 7.51 -21.01 -51.96
C MET A 39 8.17 -22.39 -52.06
N ARG A 40 8.50 -22.79 -53.29
CA ARG A 40 9.58 -23.75 -53.53
C ARG A 40 10.81 -22.96 -53.97
N THR A 41 11.60 -22.53 -52.99
CA THR A 41 13.05 -22.48 -53.15
C THR A 41 13.65 -23.16 -51.93
N ARG A 42 14.22 -24.34 -52.19
CA ARG A 42 15.13 -25.00 -51.27
C ARG A 42 16.27 -24.03 -50.99
N ASN A 43 16.58 -23.81 -49.73
CA ASN A 43 17.98 -23.71 -49.37
C ASN A 43 18.22 -24.42 -48.05
N THR A 44 18.73 -25.65 -48.20
CA THR A 44 19.41 -26.44 -47.20
C THR A 44 20.64 -25.68 -46.73
N GLY A 45 20.58 -25.15 -45.51
CA GLY A 45 21.72 -24.55 -44.82
C GLY A 45 21.56 -24.85 -43.33
N ALA A 46 22.55 -25.56 -42.79
CA ALA A 46 22.60 -26.14 -41.46
C ALA A 46 22.01 -25.25 -40.34
N SER A 47 21.03 -25.80 -39.61
CA SER A 47 20.60 -25.30 -38.31
C SER A 47 21.73 -25.52 -37.31
N THR A 48 22.64 -24.56 -37.22
CA THR A 48 23.36 -24.34 -35.97
C THR A 48 22.32 -23.96 -34.94
N SER A 49 22.14 -24.81 -33.92
CA SER A 49 21.38 -24.50 -32.72
C SER A 49 22.13 -23.43 -31.94
N GLY A 50 22.15 -22.21 -32.48
CA GLY A 50 22.56 -21.01 -31.77
C GLY A 50 21.62 -20.84 -30.60
N SER A 51 22.07 -21.26 -29.42
CA SER A 51 21.41 -20.94 -28.15
C SER A 51 21.12 -19.44 -28.16
N ARG A 52 19.83 -19.08 -28.28
CA ARG A 52 19.40 -17.69 -28.28
C ARG A 52 19.70 -17.14 -26.90
N VAL A 53 20.88 -16.52 -26.74
CA VAL A 53 21.23 -15.80 -25.52
C VAL A 53 20.07 -14.82 -25.27
N PRO A 54 19.38 -14.91 -24.11
CA PRO A 54 18.27 -14.02 -23.84
C PRO A 54 18.76 -12.59 -23.93
N HIS A 55 18.28 -11.84 -24.92
CA HIS A 55 18.62 -10.43 -25.05
C HIS A 55 17.92 -9.71 -23.90
N GLU A 56 18.67 -9.35 -22.86
CA GLU A 56 18.14 -8.54 -21.77
C GLU A 56 17.63 -7.21 -22.33
N ARG A 57 16.41 -6.83 -21.95
CA ARG A 57 15.73 -5.59 -22.37
C ARG A 57 15.29 -4.80 -21.14
N GLY A 58 15.06 -3.50 -21.34
CA GLY A 58 14.57 -2.60 -20.30
C GLY A 58 15.48 -2.55 -19.06
N TYR A 59 14.87 -2.57 -17.87
CA TYR A 59 15.58 -2.45 -16.60
C TYR A 59 16.63 -3.54 -16.35
N ARG A 60 16.46 -4.75 -16.93
CA ARG A 60 17.46 -5.82 -16.78
C ARG A 60 18.76 -5.48 -17.52
N LYS A 61 18.67 -4.98 -18.74
CA LYS A 61 19.83 -4.50 -19.51
C LYS A 61 20.51 -3.32 -18.80
N LEU A 62 19.71 -2.42 -18.23
CA LEU A 62 20.21 -1.27 -17.47
C LEU A 62 20.92 -1.72 -16.19
N ALA A 63 20.36 -2.66 -15.43
CA ALA A 63 20.99 -3.21 -14.23
C ALA A 63 22.32 -3.90 -14.55
N THR A 64 22.37 -4.71 -15.61
CA THR A 64 23.60 -5.36 -16.11
C THR A 64 24.65 -4.36 -16.61
N PHE A 65 24.21 -3.21 -17.13
CA PHE A 65 25.11 -2.11 -17.49
C PHE A 65 25.64 -1.38 -16.25
N MET A 66 24.75 -1.06 -15.30
CA MET A 66 25.08 -0.36 -14.06
C MET A 66 26.03 -1.16 -13.16
N THR A 67 25.94 -2.49 -13.15
CA THR A 67 26.85 -3.37 -12.39
C THR A 67 28.22 -3.56 -13.02
N LYS A 68 28.41 -3.20 -14.30
CA LYS A 68 29.70 -3.33 -15.00
C LYS A 68 30.54 -2.05 -14.93
N VAL A 69 29.92 -0.93 -14.56
CA VAL A 69 30.54 0.38 -14.57
C VAL A 69 30.18 1.10 -13.27
N ASP A 70 30.77 0.64 -12.17
CA ASP A 70 30.49 1.14 -10.81
C ASP A 70 30.63 2.67 -10.69
N ASP A 71 31.54 3.28 -11.46
CA ASP A 71 31.83 4.73 -11.42
C ASP A 71 30.84 5.61 -12.20
N VAL A 72 29.95 5.04 -13.03
CA VAL A 72 28.99 5.82 -13.85
C VAL A 72 27.59 5.83 -13.23
N VAL A 73 27.39 5.10 -12.13
CA VAL A 73 26.08 4.92 -11.53
C VAL A 73 25.93 5.71 -10.25
N ILE A 74 25.16 6.80 -10.33
CA ILE A 74 24.80 7.60 -9.15
C ILE A 74 23.60 6.94 -8.45
N PHE A 75 23.87 5.96 -7.59
CA PHE A 75 22.86 5.49 -6.64
C PHE A 75 22.73 6.50 -5.50
N ARG A 76 21.55 7.10 -5.34
CA ARG A 76 21.28 7.97 -4.19
C ARG A 76 21.25 7.14 -2.92
N ARG A 77 22.20 7.37 -2.03
CA ARG A 77 22.14 6.84 -0.66
C ARG A 77 21.06 7.62 0.11
N PHE A 78 20.05 6.91 0.57
CA PHE A 78 18.95 7.51 1.34
C PHE A 78 19.22 7.57 2.84
N SER A 79 20.48 7.59 3.28
CA SER A 79 20.86 7.51 4.70
C SER A 79 20.12 8.53 5.57
N LYS A 80 20.00 9.79 5.14
CA LYS A 80 19.22 10.81 5.87
C LYS A 80 17.73 10.44 5.97
N LEU A 81 17.11 9.97 4.88
CA LEU A 81 15.71 9.57 4.89
C LEU A 81 15.47 8.31 5.73
N ASN A 82 16.41 7.36 5.67
CA ASN A 82 16.35 6.15 6.50
C ASN A 82 16.41 6.51 7.99
N MET A 83 17.34 7.40 8.39
CA MET A 83 17.42 7.87 9.77
C MET A 83 16.14 8.60 10.20
N LEU A 84 15.59 9.47 9.36
CA LEU A 84 14.32 10.14 9.65
C LEU A 84 13.17 9.15 9.81
N ASN A 85 13.11 8.12 8.98
CA ASN A 85 12.09 7.08 9.08
C ASN A 85 12.22 6.29 10.39
N LEU A 86 13.43 5.93 10.79
CA LEU A 86 13.69 5.26 12.08
C LEU A 86 13.26 6.13 13.26
N LEU A 87 13.66 7.40 13.28
CA LEU A 87 13.27 8.35 14.33
C LEU A 87 11.75 8.51 14.41
N ARG A 88 11.07 8.57 13.26
CA ARG A 88 9.61 8.64 13.20
C ARG A 88 8.96 7.37 13.76
N LEU A 89 9.43 6.18 13.38
CA LEU A 89 8.90 4.91 13.90
C LEU A 89 9.12 4.77 15.42
N GLN A 90 10.27 5.23 15.93
CA GLN A 90 10.56 5.25 17.37
C GLN A 90 9.62 6.18 18.12
N ALA A 91 9.37 7.38 17.60
CA ALA A 91 8.42 8.31 18.22
C ALA A 91 6.98 7.76 18.21
N GLU A 92 6.59 7.08 17.11
CA GLU A 92 5.29 6.42 17.00
C GLU A 92 5.15 5.28 18.03
N LEU A 93 6.17 4.43 18.18
CA LEU A 93 6.21 3.37 19.20
C LEU A 93 6.13 3.93 20.62
N ALA A 94 6.91 4.96 20.94
CA ALA A 94 6.89 5.58 22.27
C ALA A 94 5.51 6.17 22.60
N SER A 95 4.83 6.77 21.62
CA SER A 95 3.47 7.29 21.81
C SER A 95 2.45 6.16 21.99
N LEU A 96 2.60 5.06 21.25
CA LEU A 96 1.72 3.90 21.37
C LEU A 96 1.90 3.18 22.71
N GLU A 97 3.14 3.04 23.18
CA GLU A 97 3.48 2.47 24.49
C GLU A 97 2.81 3.28 25.62
N LEU A 98 2.97 4.60 25.61
CA LEU A 98 2.31 5.47 26.60
C LEU A 98 0.79 5.35 26.56
N SER A 99 0.20 5.26 25.37
CA SER A 99 -1.25 5.11 25.20
C SER A 99 -1.72 3.75 25.72
N TYR A 100 -0.93 2.70 25.47
CA TYR A 100 -1.22 1.35 25.93
C TYR A 100 -1.18 1.25 27.45
N GLU A 101 -0.16 1.81 28.09
CA GLU A 101 -0.09 1.87 29.56
C GLU A 101 -1.28 2.64 30.15
N ALA A 102 -1.68 3.74 29.52
CA ALA A 102 -2.86 4.49 29.94
C ALA A 102 -4.15 3.65 29.81
N ALA A 103 -4.32 2.89 28.72
CA ALA A 103 -5.45 1.99 28.54
C ALA A 103 -5.47 0.89 29.60
N CYS A 104 -4.31 0.28 29.91
CA CYS A 104 -4.20 -0.72 30.98
C CYS A 104 -4.65 -0.15 32.34
N ASN A 105 -4.20 1.07 32.68
CA ASN A 105 -4.59 1.71 33.94
C ASN A 105 -6.10 2.00 33.99
N ILE A 106 -6.71 2.41 32.88
CA ILE A 106 -8.15 2.64 32.79
C ILE A 106 -8.92 1.33 33.02
N ASP A 107 -8.49 0.24 32.38
CA ASP A 107 -9.11 -1.08 32.51
C ASP A 107 -8.95 -1.63 33.94
N ASP A 108 -7.77 -1.47 34.55
CA ASP A 108 -7.47 -1.87 35.93
C ASP A 108 -8.29 -1.09 36.98
N ASP A 109 -8.57 0.20 36.71
CA ASP A 109 -9.41 1.06 37.55
C ASP A 109 -10.92 0.91 37.26
N SER A 110 -11.30 0.08 36.28
CA SER A 110 -12.69 -0.08 35.88
C SER A 110 -13.55 -0.70 36.98
N LYS A 111 -14.83 -0.32 37.01
CA LYS A 111 -15.82 -0.94 37.89
C LYS A 111 -16.23 -2.32 37.39
N ASP A 112 -16.07 -2.62 36.10
CA ASP A 112 -16.34 -3.93 35.55
C ASP A 112 -15.25 -4.93 35.96
N SER A 113 -15.65 -6.06 36.54
CA SER A 113 -14.72 -7.14 36.88
C SER A 113 -14.06 -7.80 35.68
N GLN A 114 -14.68 -7.76 34.50
CA GLN A 114 -14.10 -8.31 33.28
C GLN A 114 -12.96 -7.43 32.77
N GLU A 115 -13.17 -6.12 32.71
CA GLU A 115 -12.16 -5.16 32.22
C GLU A 115 -10.90 -5.17 33.09
N ARG A 116 -11.02 -5.27 34.42
CA ARG A 116 -9.86 -5.36 35.34
C ARG A 116 -8.97 -6.59 35.12
N GLY A 117 -9.45 -7.62 34.42
CA GLY A 117 -8.69 -8.83 34.12
C GLY A 117 -7.80 -8.70 32.88
N PHE A 118 -8.03 -7.70 32.03
CA PHE A 118 -7.43 -7.61 30.70
C PHE A 118 -5.89 -7.49 30.75
N THR A 119 -5.35 -6.67 31.66
CA THR A 119 -3.90 -6.53 31.86
C THR A 119 -3.22 -7.84 32.29
N GLN A 120 -3.95 -8.75 32.94
CA GLN A 120 -3.41 -9.99 33.49
C GLN A 120 -3.61 -11.19 32.56
N SER A 121 -4.56 -11.12 31.63
CA SER A 121 -4.94 -12.24 30.76
C SER A 121 -5.16 -11.80 29.32
N PHE A 122 -4.17 -12.08 28.46
CA PHE A 122 -4.32 -11.91 27.01
C PHE A 122 -5.44 -12.76 26.41
N TYR A 123 -5.81 -13.87 27.06
CA TYR A 123 -6.97 -14.65 26.64
C TYR A 123 -8.25 -13.86 26.87
N GLU A 124 -8.45 -13.28 28.06
CA GLU A 124 -9.63 -12.47 28.39
C GLU A 124 -9.67 -11.19 27.55
N LEU A 125 -8.53 -10.51 27.40
CA LEU A 125 -8.43 -9.33 26.53
C LEU A 125 -8.83 -9.65 25.08
N ARG A 126 -8.46 -10.82 24.55
CA ARG A 126 -8.81 -11.19 23.18
C ARG A 126 -10.25 -11.67 23.03
N GLU A 127 -10.76 -12.40 24.02
CA GLU A 127 -12.09 -13.03 23.96
C GLU A 127 -13.20 -12.03 24.32
N PHE A 128 -12.95 -11.17 25.30
CA PHE A 128 -13.93 -10.25 25.87
C PHE A 128 -13.58 -8.78 25.62
N GLY A 129 -12.31 -8.47 25.34
CA GLY A 129 -11.90 -7.12 25.00
C GLY A 129 -12.42 -6.71 23.62
N GLN A 130 -12.96 -5.50 23.55
CA GLN A 130 -13.47 -4.95 22.30
C GLN A 130 -12.36 -4.19 21.57
N ILE A 131 -12.20 -4.47 20.27
CA ILE A 131 -11.36 -3.65 19.40
C ILE A 131 -12.11 -2.33 19.18
N SER A 132 -11.68 -1.29 19.88
CA SER A 132 -12.17 0.07 19.73
C SER A 132 -10.99 1.03 19.78
N PRO A 133 -11.10 2.24 19.19
CA PRO A 133 -9.97 3.17 19.16
C PRO A 133 -9.46 3.47 20.57
N GLY A 134 -8.18 3.18 20.81
CA GLY A 134 -7.55 3.38 22.12
C GLY A 134 -7.79 2.27 23.15
N SER A 135 -8.45 1.17 22.77
CA SER A 135 -8.49 -0.01 23.65
C SER A 135 -7.15 -0.73 23.69
N GLN A 136 -6.89 -1.44 24.78
CA GLN A 136 -5.65 -2.19 24.97
C GLN A 136 -5.33 -3.12 23.78
N LEU A 137 -6.36 -3.81 23.24
CA LEU A 137 -6.20 -4.74 22.13
C LEU A 137 -5.87 -4.02 20.81
N GLU A 138 -6.53 -2.91 20.49
CA GLU A 138 -6.23 -2.10 19.29
C GLU A 138 -4.82 -1.52 19.33
N LEU A 139 -4.39 -1.05 20.50
CA LEU A 139 -3.06 -0.49 20.71
C LEU A 139 -1.98 -1.56 20.57
N LEU A 140 -2.20 -2.78 21.08
CA LEU A 140 -1.28 -3.91 20.88
C LEU A 140 -1.11 -4.28 19.41
N ASP A 141 -2.20 -4.33 18.64
CA ASP A 141 -2.14 -4.60 17.20
C ASP A 141 -1.32 -3.53 16.47
N ARG A 142 -1.52 -2.26 16.82
CA ARG A 142 -0.74 -1.15 16.24
C ARG A 142 0.72 -1.16 16.65
N ILE A 143 1.03 -1.52 17.89
CA ILE A 143 2.41 -1.71 18.36
C ILE A 143 3.06 -2.82 17.54
N ASN A 144 2.38 -3.95 17.35
CA ASN A 144 2.87 -5.08 16.57
C ASN A 144 3.18 -4.68 15.11
N ASP A 145 2.23 -4.02 14.44
CA ASP A 145 2.39 -3.51 13.08
C ASP A 145 3.57 -2.54 12.95
N THR A 146 3.76 -1.68 13.96
CA THR A 146 4.83 -0.66 13.95
C THR A 146 6.19 -1.29 14.24
N LEU A 147 6.27 -2.25 15.16
CA LEU A 147 7.46 -3.06 15.41
C LEU A 147 7.87 -3.86 14.17
N HIS A 148 6.91 -4.41 13.42
CA HIS A 148 7.18 -5.08 12.15
C HIS A 148 7.76 -4.14 11.08
N LYS A 149 7.35 -2.87 11.07
CA LYS A 149 7.95 -1.84 10.18
C LYS A 149 9.35 -1.44 10.64
N TYR A 150 9.60 -1.42 11.95
CA TYR A 150 10.89 -1.02 12.55
C TYR A 150 11.97 -2.09 12.44
N SER A 151 11.60 -3.36 12.58
CA SER A 151 12.52 -4.52 12.55
C SER A 151 12.95 -4.96 11.14
N ARG A 152 12.64 -4.16 10.11
CA ARG A 152 12.82 -4.51 8.71
C ARG A 152 14.07 -3.92 8.09
#